data_AF-A0A426FNN4-F1
#
_entry.id   AF-A0A426FNN4-F1
#
_cell.length_a   1.000
_cell.length_b   1.000
_cell.length_c   1.000
_cell.angle_alpha   90.00
_cell.angle_beta   90.00
_cell.angle_gamma   90.00
#
_symmetry.space_group_name_H-M   'P 1'
#
loop_
_entity.id
_entity.type
_entity.pdbx_description
1 polymer ?
#
loop_
_entity_poly.entity_id
_entity_poly.type
_entity_poly.pdbx_seq_one_letter_code
_entity_poly.pdbx_strand_id
1 'polypeptide(L)'
;MKTDIRHQAPHHEGAARSTWGICDVLDDHEAVHLYHDLLRRISRAGEITAIVLGALMFAGLAWLVLGQNWENYIISDGTDMYCYYDGETDSVSYVDPLADE
;
A
#
# COMPACT_ATOMS: atom_id res chain seq x y z
N MET A 1 16.17 67.17 -30.05
CA MET A 1 14.74 66.96 -29.71
C MET A 1 14.37 65.57 -30.22
N LYS A 2 14.21 64.60 -29.31
CA LYS A 2 14.11 63.16 -29.60
C LYS A 2 12.63 62.83 -29.77
N THR A 3 12.21 62.43 -30.95
CA THR A 3 10.80 62.07 -31.24
C THR A 3 10.52 60.65 -30.76
N ASP A 4 9.75 60.52 -29.68
CA ASP A 4 9.24 59.25 -29.17
C ASP A 4 8.20 58.67 -30.14
N ILE A 5 8.55 57.55 -30.78
CA ILE A 5 7.63 56.74 -31.57
C ILE A 5 6.88 55.84 -30.58
N ARG A 6 5.68 56.24 -30.16
CA ARG A 6 4.78 55.34 -29.44
C ARG A 6 4.28 54.30 -30.44
N HIS A 7 4.75 53.06 -30.29
CA HIS A 7 4.10 51.90 -30.87
C HIS A 7 2.69 51.77 -30.30
N GLN A 8 1.71 52.22 -31.08
CA GLN A 8 0.31 51.95 -30.84
C GLN A 8 0.04 50.52 -31.33
N ALA A 9 -0.09 49.60 -30.39
CA ALA A 9 -0.46 48.22 -30.68
C ALA A 9 -1.81 48.18 -31.42
N PRO A 10 -1.97 47.34 -32.45
CA PRO A 10 -3.22 47.27 -33.18
C PRO A 10 -4.33 46.75 -32.27
N HIS A 11 -5.47 47.44 -32.33
CA HIS A 11 -6.72 47.04 -31.71
C HIS A 11 -7.03 45.57 -32.05
N HIS A 12 -7.10 44.72 -31.03
CA HIS A 12 -7.67 43.38 -31.15
C HIS A 12 -9.19 43.49 -31.25
N GLU A 13 -9.68 43.81 -32.46
CA GLU A 13 -11.07 43.57 -32.83
C GLU A 13 -11.24 42.07 -33.06
N GLY A 14 -12.11 41.42 -32.27
CA GLY A 14 -12.55 40.06 -32.53
C GLY A 14 -12.27 39.01 -31.44
N ALA A 15 -12.47 39.34 -30.16
CA ALA A 15 -12.69 38.30 -29.17
C ALA A 15 -14.09 37.70 -29.38
N ALA A 16 -14.18 36.63 -30.19
CA ALA A 16 -15.38 35.81 -30.29
C ALA A 16 -15.66 35.20 -28.92
N ARG A 17 -16.62 35.79 -28.21
CA ARG A 17 -17.06 35.39 -26.88
C ARG A 17 -17.91 34.13 -27.03
N SER A 18 -17.31 32.95 -26.85
CA SER A 18 -18.08 31.72 -26.65
C SER A 18 -18.77 31.79 -25.27
N THR A 19 -19.95 31.19 -25.17
CA THR A 19 -20.79 31.13 -23.97
C THR A 19 -20.17 30.34 -22.79
N TRP A 20 -18.92 29.90 -22.91
CA TRP A 20 -18.22 29.06 -21.94
C TRP A 20 -16.86 29.61 -21.48
N GLY A 21 -16.68 30.94 -21.52
CA GLY A 21 -15.47 31.57 -20.99
C GLY A 21 -14.25 31.35 -21.90
N ILE A 22 -13.26 32.20 -21.70
CA ILE A 22 -12.02 32.22 -22.48
C ILE A 22 -11.30 30.88 -22.32
N CYS A 23 -11.04 30.18 -23.42
CA CYS A 23 -10.18 29.00 -23.42
C CYS A 23 -8.72 29.44 -23.38
N ASP A 24 -8.21 29.79 -22.19
CA ASP A 24 -6.77 29.89 -21.91
C ASP A 24 -6.15 28.49 -21.79
N VAL A 25 -6.41 27.62 -22.78
CA VAL A 25 -6.07 26.19 -22.76
C VAL A 25 -4.57 25.91 -22.94
N LEU A 26 -3.71 26.94 -22.96
CA LEU A 26 -2.27 26.74 -23.20
C LEU A 26 -1.28 27.40 -22.24
N ASP A 27 -1.69 28.15 -21.22
CA ASP A 27 -0.70 28.87 -20.37
C ASP A 27 -0.91 28.74 -18.86
N ASP A 28 -1.78 27.84 -18.41
CA ASP A 28 -2.00 27.61 -16.97
C ASP A 28 -0.92 26.64 -16.41
N HIS A 29 0.34 27.07 -16.51
CA HIS A 29 1.50 26.36 -15.96
C HIS A 29 1.31 26.03 -14.47
N GLU A 30 0.61 26.91 -13.75
CA GLU A 30 0.29 26.74 -12.33
C GLU A 30 -0.60 25.52 -12.07
N ALA A 31 -1.62 25.27 -12.91
CA ALA A 31 -2.48 24.09 -12.79
C ALA A 31 -1.72 22.79 -13.04
N VAL A 32 -0.78 22.79 -13.99
CA VAL A 32 0.09 21.64 -14.29
C VAL A 32 1.05 21.35 -13.14
N HIS A 33 1.66 22.39 -12.56
CA HIS A 33 2.53 22.26 -11.39
C HIS A 33 1.77 21.73 -10.18
N LEU A 34 0.56 22.22 -9.92
CA LEU A 34 -0.29 21.74 -8.83
C LEU A 34 -0.63 20.25 -9.00
N TYR A 35 -1.00 19.84 -10.21
CA TYR A 35 -1.32 18.44 -10.51
C TYR A 35 -0.10 17.52 -10.36
N HIS A 36 1.07 17.95 -10.86
CA HIS A 36 2.30 17.20 -10.72
C HIS A 36 2.72 17.03 -9.25
N ASP A 37 2.59 18.09 -8.44
CA ASP A 37 2.87 18.02 -7.01
C ASP A 37 1.92 17.08 -6.26
N LEU A 38 0.64 17.08 -6.64
CA LEU A 38 -0.35 16.17 -6.07
C LEU A 38 -0.03 14.72 -6.41
N LEU A 39 0.27 14.42 -7.67
CA LEU A 39 0.70 13.08 -8.10
C LEU A 39 1.97 12.63 -7.37
N ARG A 40 2.94 13.54 -7.18
CA ARG A 40 4.19 13.22 -6.49
C ARG A 40 3.97 12.89 -5.02
N ARG A 41 3.04 13.58 -4.35
CA ARG A 41 2.65 13.28 -2.96
C ARG A 41 1.95 11.93 -2.86
N ILE A 42 1.01 11.63 -3.75
CA ILE A 42 0.31 10.34 -3.79
C ILE A 42 1.29 9.20 -4.08
N SER A 43 2.20 9.38 -5.04
CA SER A 43 3.21 8.38 -5.38
C SER A 43 4.12 8.05 -4.19
N ARG A 44 4.62 9.07 -3.47
CA ARG A 44 5.42 8.86 -2.25
C ARG A 44 4.62 8.15 -1.15
N ALA A 45 3.37 8.55 -0.95
CA ALA A 45 2.50 7.89 0.01
C ALA A 45 2.29 6.41 -0.35
N GLY A 46 2.02 6.12 -1.63
CA GLY A 46 1.85 4.76 -2.14
C GLY A 46 3.10 3.91 -2.00
N GLU A 47 4.29 4.47 -2.23
CA GLU A 47 5.57 3.79 -2.03
C GLU A 47 5.78 3.41 -0.57
N ILE A 48 5.55 4.34 0.36
CA ILE A 48 5.65 4.08 1.80
C ILE A 48 4.63 3.01 2.21
N THR A 49 3.38 3.12 1.76
CA THR A 49 2.34 2.12 2.05
C THR A 49 2.72 0.74 1.53
N ALA A 50 3.29 0.65 0.32
CA ALA A 50 3.75 -0.62 -0.25
C ALA A 50 4.90 -1.24 0.55
N ILE A 51 5.87 -0.43 0.99
CA ILE A 51 6.98 -0.89 1.83
C ILE A 51 6.46 -1.40 3.17
N VAL A 52 5.55 -0.65 3.83
CA VAL A 52 4.98 -1.05 5.12
C VAL A 52 4.16 -2.33 4.99
N LEU A 53 3.30 -2.44 3.97
CA LEU A 53 2.53 -3.66 3.71
C LEU A 53 3.44 -4.85 3.41
N GLY A 54 4.49 -4.65 2.61
CA GLY A 54 5.49 -5.67 2.34
C GLY A 54 6.16 -6.17 3.61
N ALA A 55 6.64 -5.26 4.46
CA ALA A 55 7.29 -5.60 5.73
C ALA A 55 6.35 -6.37 6.68
N LEU A 56 5.09 -5.95 6.79
CA LEU A 56 4.09 -6.64 7.61
C LEU A 56 3.77 -8.05 7.07
N MET A 57 3.68 -8.21 5.75
CA MET A 57 3.46 -9.52 5.14
C MET A 57 4.64 -10.45 5.41
N PHE A 58 5.88 -9.97 5.29
CA PHE A 58 7.06 -10.76 5.61
C PHE A 58 7.12 -11.15 7.09
N ALA A 59 6.82 -10.21 8.01
CA ALA A 59 6.76 -10.50 9.43
C ALA A 59 5.67 -11.55 9.75
N GLY A 60 4.49 -11.44 9.13
CA GLY A 60 3.41 -12.42 9.29
C GLY A 60 3.78 -13.81 8.79
N LEU A 61 4.45 -13.92 7.64
CA LEU A 61 4.95 -15.19 7.13
C LEU A 61 6.03 -15.79 8.04
N ALA A 62 6.97 -14.97 8.50
CA ALA A 62 8.00 -15.42 9.44
C ALA A 62 7.38 -15.96 10.75
N TRP A 63 6.36 -15.27 11.27
CA TRP A 63 5.63 -15.73 12.45
C TRP A 63 4.90 -17.06 12.19
N LEU A 64 4.28 -17.23 11.03
CA LEU A 64 3.56 -18.45 10.70
C LEU A 64 4.53 -19.64 10.55
N VAL A 65 5.74 -19.42 10.04
CA VAL A 65 6.72 -20.51 9.91
C VAL A 65 7.42 -20.81 11.23
N LEU A 66 7.84 -19.79 11.98
CA LEU A 66 8.69 -19.96 13.16
C LEU A 66 7.88 -20.11 14.46
N GLY A 67 6.65 -19.61 14.50
CA GLY A 67 5.77 -19.72 15.66
C GLY A 67 4.97 -21.03 15.70
N GLN A 68 5.16 -21.92 14.73
CA GLN A 68 4.55 -23.25 14.77
C GLN A 68 5.51 -24.23 15.42
N ASN A 69 4.96 -25.08 16.30
CA ASN A 69 5.72 -26.16 16.88
C ASN A 69 5.69 -27.36 15.93
N TRP A 70 6.76 -27.51 15.15
CA TRP A 70 6.91 -28.57 14.16
C TRP A 70 7.22 -29.93 14.78
N GLU A 71 7.45 -29.97 16.09
CA GLU A 71 7.89 -31.16 16.81
C GLU A 71 6.75 -31.89 17.52
N ASN A 72 5.50 -31.47 17.33
CA ASN A 72 4.35 -32.18 17.89
C ASN A 72 4.07 -33.45 17.07
N TYR A 73 4.19 -34.61 17.72
CA TYR A 73 3.93 -35.92 17.11
C TYR A 73 2.93 -36.73 17.95
N ILE A 74 1.98 -37.36 17.28
CA ILE A 74 1.04 -38.33 17.87
C ILE A 74 1.56 -39.72 17.52
N ILE A 75 1.93 -40.49 18.54
CA ILE A 75 2.43 -41.86 18.38
C ILE A 75 1.37 -42.80 18.93
N SER A 76 0.92 -43.75 18.10
CA SER A 76 0.12 -44.88 18.55
C SER A 76 1.08 -46.02 18.91
N ASP A 77 1.10 -46.40 20.20
CA ASP A 77 1.93 -47.50 20.72
C ASP A 77 1.21 -48.87 20.62
N GLY A 78 0.20 -48.99 19.76
CA GLY A 78 -0.59 -50.22 19.60
C GLY A 78 -1.47 -50.59 20.80
N THR A 79 -1.60 -49.69 21.78
CA THR A 79 -2.59 -49.76 22.86
C THR A 79 -3.78 -48.85 22.54
N ASP A 80 -4.87 -48.92 23.30
CA ASP A 80 -6.04 -48.02 23.14
C ASP A 80 -5.72 -46.56 23.54
N MET A 81 -4.50 -46.28 23.99
CA MET A 81 -4.03 -44.95 24.40
C MET A 81 -3.23 -44.28 23.27
N TYR A 82 -3.39 -42.96 23.14
CA TYR A 82 -2.54 -42.14 22.28
C TYR A 82 -1.46 -41.43 23.09
N CYS A 83 -0.22 -41.47 22.61
CA CYS A 83 0.87 -40.66 23.16
C CYS A 83 0.97 -39.36 22.37
N TYR A 84 0.75 -38.23 23.04
CA TYR A 84 0.96 -36.89 22.49
C TYR A 84 2.27 -36.32 23.06
N TYR A 85 3.23 -36.04 22.19
CA TYR A 85 4.43 -35.29 22.55
C TYR A 85 4.23 -33.82 22.19
N ASP A 86 4.38 -32.95 23.19
CA ASP A 86 4.37 -31.51 23.04
C ASP A 86 5.82 -30.99 22.99
N GLY A 87 6.25 -30.58 21.80
CA GLY A 87 7.58 -30.02 21.57
C GLY A 87 7.78 -28.64 22.22
N GLU A 88 6.73 -27.98 22.71
CA GLU A 88 6.86 -26.68 23.39
C GLU A 88 7.24 -26.86 24.85
N THR A 89 6.68 -27.88 25.48
CA THR A 89 6.83 -28.15 26.91
C THR A 89 7.77 -29.33 27.22
N ASP A 90 8.28 -30.00 26.18
CA ASP A 90 9.07 -31.24 26.28
C ASP A 90 8.35 -32.29 27.14
N SER A 91 7.02 -32.35 27.01
CA SER A 91 6.17 -33.20 27.84
C SER A 91 5.43 -34.23 27.00
N VAL A 92 5.34 -35.44 27.55
CA VAL A 92 4.57 -36.55 26.97
C VAL A 92 3.30 -36.71 27.77
N SER A 93 2.16 -36.58 27.10
CA SER A 93 0.83 -36.79 27.68
C SER A 93 0.19 -38.05 27.09
N TYR A 94 -0.43 -38.85 27.94
CA TYR A 94 -1.22 -40.01 27.54
C TYR A 94 -2.68 -39.59 27.48
N VAL A 95 -3.30 -39.71 26.31
CA VAL A 95 -4.71 -39.41 26.10
C VAL A 95 -5.46 -40.71 25.90
N ASP A 96 -6.42 -40.96 26.77
CA ASP A 96 -7.39 -42.06 26.62
C ASP A 96 -8.55 -41.54 25.74
N PRO A 97 -8.74 -42.05 24.52
CA PRO A 97 -9.84 -41.64 23.65
C PRO A 97 -11.22 -42.06 24.18
N LEU A 98 -11.29 -42.94 25.20
CA LEU A 98 -12.53 -43.42 25.81
C LEU A 98 -12.84 -42.76 27.16
N ALA A 99 -12.01 -41.84 27.66
CA ALA A 99 -12.22 -41.20 28.96
C ALA A 99 -13.42 -40.24 29.01
N ASP A 100 -13.95 -39.84 27.84
CA ASP A 100 -15.13 -38.97 27.71
C ASP A 100 -16.42 -39.74 27.33
N GLU A 101 -16.39 -41.08 27.26
CA GLU A 101 -17.58 -41.95 27.06
C GLU A 101 -18.14 -42.52 28.37
#